data_AF-T1ENK8-F1
#
_entry.id   AF-T1ENK8-F1
#
_cell.length_a   1.000
_cell.length_b   1.000
_cell.length_c   1.000
_cell.angle_alpha   90.00
_cell.angle_beta   90.00
_cell.angle_gamma   90.00
#
_symmetry.space_group_name_H-M   'P 1'
#
loop_
_entity.id
_entity.type
_entity.pdbx_description
1 polymer ?
#
loop_
_entity_poly.entity_id
_entity_poly.type
_entity_poly.pdbx_seq_one_letter_code
_entity_poly.pdbx_strand_id
1 'polypeptide(L)'
;MNNCYSFSCYCCFIVIFCALCLSYEVKEDGTLIYPHLEDKQMLCGRDSWKTISVCDPDKILGLKDVEASQLDEIIKKIKHETKCPCSNYICTKDPGGYKVGVAIVKKLSDDDLASSLDDEDHYEQNSNRRKKNEKKLEEAGKFAHMVRNLWKLGRCDEDIIIVYSHDDKVIYTVTGDMASKVLTNKLITEITGKVVPYGFNKGAFHGLNSILHDYRQLLQIQL
;
A
#
# COMPACT_ATOMS: atom_id res chain seq x y z
N MET A 1 36.26 -66.69 7.76
CA MET A 1 35.68 -65.54 7.04
C MET A 1 34.44 -65.09 7.79
N ASN A 2 34.56 -63.91 8.43
CA ASN A 2 33.56 -62.91 8.83
C ASN A 2 32.20 -63.34 9.39
N ASN A 3 32.04 -63.07 10.69
CA ASN A 3 30.80 -62.72 11.39
C ASN A 3 30.27 -61.34 10.92
N CYS A 4 28.96 -61.09 10.99
CA CYS A 4 28.37 -60.14 11.95
C CYS A 4 26.87 -59.87 11.73
N TYR A 5 26.24 -59.55 12.86
CA TYR A 5 24.84 -59.33 13.14
C TYR A 5 24.24 -58.09 12.44
N SER A 6 22.93 -58.16 12.18
CA SER A 6 22.11 -57.04 11.71
C SER A 6 21.58 -56.23 12.89
N PHE A 7 22.07 -55.00 13.07
CA PHE A 7 21.46 -53.97 13.91
C PHE A 7 21.58 -52.58 13.23
N SER A 8 20.43 -51.92 13.16
CA SER A 8 20.09 -50.50 12.90
C SER A 8 21.20 -49.45 12.75
N CYS A 9 21.07 -48.55 11.76
CA CYS A 9 21.65 -47.20 11.81
C CYS A 9 20.76 -46.16 11.10
N TYR A 10 20.37 -45.13 11.85
CA TYR A 10 19.70 -43.90 11.43
C TYR A 10 20.62 -43.00 10.56
N CYS A 11 20.00 -42.15 9.73
CA CYS A 11 20.36 -40.73 9.45
C CYS A 11 20.38 -40.30 7.97
N CYS A 12 19.60 -39.23 7.73
CA CYS A 12 19.86 -38.09 6.84
C CYS A 12 19.64 -38.26 5.31
N PHE A 13 18.61 -37.59 4.75
CA PHE A 13 18.68 -36.19 4.29
C PHE A 13 17.39 -35.82 3.51
N ILE A 14 16.67 -34.81 4.01
CA ILE A 14 16.06 -33.67 3.28
C ILE A 14 15.39 -33.98 1.93
N VAL A 15 14.05 -33.89 1.87
CA VAL A 15 13.39 -32.86 1.03
C VAL A 15 12.08 -32.43 1.71
N ILE A 16 12.21 -31.44 2.60
CA ILE A 16 11.12 -30.51 2.90
C ILE A 16 10.92 -29.71 1.61
N PHE A 17 9.95 -30.08 0.77
CA PHE A 17 9.45 -29.16 -0.24
C PHE A 17 8.54 -28.16 0.48
N CYS A 18 9.19 -27.16 1.05
CA CYS A 18 8.60 -25.90 1.46
C CYS A 18 8.14 -25.18 0.19
N ALA A 19 7.01 -25.60 -0.38
CA ALA A 19 6.33 -24.89 -1.44
C ALA A 19 5.28 -23.96 -0.82
N LEU A 20 5.72 -23.07 0.07
CA LEU A 20 5.05 -21.78 0.23
C LEU A 20 5.47 -20.92 -0.97
N CYS A 21 4.97 -21.27 -2.15
CA CYS A 21 5.05 -20.40 -3.30
C CYS A 21 4.12 -19.21 -3.04
N LEU A 22 4.69 -18.11 -2.53
CA LEU A 22 4.15 -16.78 -2.79
C LEU A 22 4.18 -16.58 -4.30
N SER A 23 3.10 -16.99 -4.96
CA SER A 23 2.95 -16.86 -6.40
C SER A 23 2.50 -15.43 -6.69
N TYR A 24 3.45 -14.52 -6.85
CA TYR A 24 3.16 -13.27 -7.52
C TYR A 24 3.18 -13.53 -9.03
N GLU A 25 2.08 -13.25 -9.73
CA GLU A 25 2.07 -13.26 -11.19
C GLU A 25 2.79 -12.00 -11.67
N VAL A 26 4.05 -12.14 -12.09
CA VAL A 26 4.74 -11.13 -12.89
C VAL A 26 4.32 -11.36 -14.33
N LYS A 27 3.79 -10.33 -14.99
CA LYS A 27 3.67 -10.38 -16.44
C LYS A 27 5.07 -10.42 -17.06
N GLU A 28 5.22 -11.10 -18.19
CA GLU A 28 6.50 -11.20 -18.93
C GLU A 28 7.13 -9.85 -19.29
N ASP A 29 6.38 -8.74 -19.21
CA ASP A 29 6.86 -7.37 -19.42
C ASP A 29 7.42 -6.66 -18.16
N GLY A 30 7.45 -7.34 -17.02
CA GLY A 30 7.90 -6.78 -15.73
C GLY A 30 6.89 -5.86 -15.06
N THR A 31 5.65 -5.75 -15.58
CA THR A 31 4.62 -4.92 -14.96
C THR A 31 4.16 -5.54 -13.64
N LEU A 32 4.30 -4.78 -12.55
CA LEU A 32 3.79 -5.12 -11.23
C LEU A 32 2.26 -5.28 -11.28
N ILE A 33 1.75 -6.51 -11.27
CA ILE A 33 0.31 -6.76 -11.12
C ILE A 33 -0.04 -6.62 -9.65
N TYR A 34 -0.55 -5.45 -9.27
CA TYR A 34 -1.06 -5.27 -7.93
C TYR A 34 -2.45 -5.91 -7.77
N PRO A 35 -2.80 -6.52 -6.62
CA PRO A 35 -4.07 -7.21 -6.47
C PRO A 35 -5.30 -6.27 -6.49
N HIS A 36 -6.42 -6.74 -7.03
CA HIS A 36 -7.72 -6.08 -6.89
C HIS A 36 -8.40 -6.44 -5.56
N LEU A 37 -9.05 -5.48 -4.91
CA LEU A 37 -9.66 -5.67 -3.58
C LEU A 37 -10.84 -6.65 -3.56
N GLU A 38 -11.53 -6.83 -4.69
CA GLU A 38 -12.74 -7.68 -4.76
C GLU A 38 -12.42 -9.14 -5.16
N ASP A 39 -11.56 -9.35 -6.17
CA ASP A 39 -11.39 -10.67 -6.79
C ASP A 39 -10.19 -11.46 -6.25
N LYS A 40 -9.23 -10.77 -5.60
CA LYS A 40 -7.93 -11.35 -5.24
C LYS A 40 -7.54 -11.00 -3.78
N GLN A 41 -8.50 -11.07 -2.86
CA GLN A 41 -8.30 -10.71 -1.43
C GLN A 41 -7.12 -11.44 -0.77
N MET A 42 -6.95 -12.74 -1.05
CA MET A 42 -5.82 -13.51 -0.51
C MET A 42 -4.47 -13.00 -1.03
N LEU A 43 -4.41 -12.49 -2.27
CA LEU A 43 -3.19 -11.90 -2.82
C LEU A 43 -2.85 -10.54 -2.20
N CYS A 44 -3.83 -9.86 -1.59
CA CYS A 44 -3.57 -8.69 -0.74
C CYS A 44 -2.96 -9.04 0.61
N GLY A 45 -2.59 -10.30 0.84
CA GLY A 45 -2.10 -10.77 2.13
C GLY A 45 -3.20 -10.68 3.19
N ARG A 46 -4.44 -11.05 2.86
CA ARG A 46 -5.57 -11.05 3.80
C ARG A 46 -6.21 -12.44 3.87
N ASP A 47 -6.44 -12.93 5.07
CA ASP A 47 -7.06 -14.25 5.33
C ASP A 47 -8.57 -14.12 5.63
N SER A 48 -9.10 -12.89 5.55
CA SER A 48 -10.45 -12.53 5.94
C SER A 48 -11.39 -12.46 4.73
N TRP A 49 -12.58 -13.07 4.86
CA TRP A 49 -13.69 -12.98 3.89
C TRP A 49 -14.50 -11.68 3.96
N LYS A 50 -13.95 -10.65 4.62
CA LYS A 50 -14.62 -9.34 4.79
C LYS A 50 -14.25 -8.43 3.63
N THR A 51 -15.08 -7.41 3.38
CA THR A 51 -14.70 -6.30 2.49
C THR A 51 -13.40 -5.67 3.01
N ILE A 52 -12.35 -5.74 2.20
CA ILE A 52 -11.04 -5.13 2.49
C ILE A 52 -10.91 -3.79 1.79
N SER A 53 -10.19 -2.86 2.42
CA SER A 53 -9.78 -1.58 1.83
C SER A 53 -8.26 -1.39 1.90
N VAL A 54 -7.58 -2.23 2.68
CA VAL A 54 -6.12 -2.30 2.75
C VAL A 54 -5.59 -3.55 2.06
N CYS A 55 -4.69 -3.35 1.11
CA CYS A 55 -3.93 -4.39 0.44
C CYS A 55 -2.46 -4.33 0.90
N ASP A 56 -1.95 -5.44 1.44
CA ASP A 56 -0.59 -5.57 1.97
C ASP A 56 -0.01 -6.96 1.62
N PRO A 57 0.28 -7.23 0.33
CA PRO A 57 0.81 -8.52 -0.13
C PRO A 57 2.10 -8.92 0.59
N ASP A 58 2.93 -7.95 0.97
CA ASP A 58 4.25 -8.16 1.58
C ASP A 58 4.20 -8.27 3.12
N LYS A 59 3.01 -8.19 3.73
CA LYS A 59 2.79 -8.31 5.18
C LYS A 59 3.60 -7.29 6.01
N ILE A 60 3.72 -6.06 5.51
CA ILE A 60 4.39 -4.95 6.17
C ILE A 60 3.68 -4.52 7.47
N LEU A 61 2.36 -4.68 7.55
CA LEU A 61 1.52 -4.49 8.73
C LEU A 61 1.51 -5.71 9.68
N GLY A 62 2.43 -6.66 9.45
CA GLY A 62 2.57 -7.87 10.24
C GLY A 62 1.70 -9.04 9.77
N LEU A 63 1.95 -10.21 10.36
CA LEU A 63 1.49 -11.50 9.85
C LEU A 63 0.04 -11.86 10.21
N LYS A 64 -0.61 -11.14 11.13
CA LYS A 64 -1.87 -11.58 11.79
C LYS A 64 -3.11 -10.79 11.38
N ASP A 65 -3.07 -10.00 10.32
CA ASP A 65 -4.19 -9.18 9.81
C ASP A 65 -4.78 -8.15 10.80
N VAL A 66 -4.29 -8.05 12.04
CA VAL A 66 -4.86 -7.17 13.09
C VAL A 66 -4.75 -5.71 12.72
N GLU A 67 -3.55 -5.24 12.36
CA GLU A 67 -3.30 -3.84 12.00
C GLU A 67 -4.05 -3.45 10.72
N ALA A 68 -4.01 -4.30 9.70
CA ALA A 68 -4.75 -4.09 8.46
C ALA A 68 -6.28 -4.00 8.71
N SER A 69 -6.82 -4.85 9.60
CA SER A 69 -8.24 -4.81 9.98
C SER A 69 -8.60 -3.55 10.77
N GLN A 70 -7.69 -3.03 11.61
CA GLN A 70 -7.91 -1.76 12.32
C GLN A 70 -7.97 -0.58 11.35
N LEU A 71 -7.10 -0.56 10.33
CA LEU A 71 -7.14 0.44 9.27
C LEU A 71 -8.44 0.33 8.44
N ASP A 72 -8.88 -0.89 8.10
CA ASP A 72 -10.17 -1.11 7.42
C ASP A 72 -11.35 -0.53 8.21
N GLU A 73 -11.36 -0.68 9.55
CA GLU A 73 -12.42 -0.11 10.38
C GLU A 73 -12.43 1.43 10.35
N ILE A 74 -11.26 2.07 10.26
CA ILE A 74 -11.20 3.54 10.11
C ILE A 74 -11.69 3.96 8.72
N ILE A 75 -11.26 3.26 7.68
CA ILE A 75 -11.71 3.51 6.30
C ILE A 75 -13.23 3.33 6.19
N LYS A 76 -13.76 2.28 6.83
CA LYS A 76 -15.20 2.04 6.93
C LYS A 76 -15.89 3.21 7.62
N LYS A 77 -15.33 3.76 8.71
CA LYS A 77 -15.88 4.98 9.35
C LYS A 77 -15.86 6.19 8.42
N ILE A 78 -14.79 6.38 7.63
CA ILE A 78 -14.78 7.45 6.61
C ILE A 78 -15.99 7.31 5.68
N LYS A 79 -16.24 6.11 5.15
CA LYS A 79 -17.40 5.85 4.28
C LYS A 79 -18.74 6.12 4.97
N HIS A 80 -18.91 5.74 6.24
CA HIS A 80 -20.23 5.81 6.90
C HIS A 80 -20.51 7.12 7.62
N GLU A 81 -19.46 7.84 8.05
CA GLU A 81 -19.60 9.04 8.88
C GLU A 81 -19.35 10.33 8.09
N THR A 82 -18.94 10.25 6.82
CA THR A 82 -18.83 11.43 5.95
C THR A 82 -20.07 11.53 5.06
N LYS A 83 -20.47 12.77 4.74
CA LYS A 83 -21.59 13.05 3.84
C LYS A 83 -21.24 12.59 2.43
N CYS A 84 -22.20 11.97 1.74
CA CYS A 84 -22.05 11.65 0.32
C CYS A 84 -21.80 12.93 -0.50
N PRO A 85 -20.65 13.07 -1.18
CA PRO A 85 -20.28 14.30 -1.87
C PRO A 85 -20.78 14.33 -3.32
N CYS A 86 -21.42 13.25 -3.78
CA CYS A 86 -21.93 13.12 -5.14
C CYS A 86 -23.25 13.88 -5.35
N SER A 87 -23.80 13.80 -6.57
CA SER A 87 -25.16 14.28 -6.84
C SER A 87 -26.21 13.49 -6.05
N ASN A 88 -27.36 14.12 -5.79
CA ASN A 88 -28.48 13.46 -5.10
C ASN A 88 -28.87 12.13 -5.75
N TYR A 89 -28.84 12.05 -7.09
CA TYR A 89 -29.13 10.82 -7.82
C TYR A 89 -28.22 9.64 -7.43
N ILE A 90 -26.91 9.90 -7.27
CA ILE A 90 -25.94 8.89 -6.85
C ILE A 90 -26.11 8.57 -5.36
N CYS A 91 -26.25 9.60 -4.52
CA CYS A 91 -26.35 9.44 -3.07
C CYS A 91 -27.64 8.73 -2.61
N THR A 92 -28.74 8.83 -3.36
CA THR A 92 -29.97 8.06 -3.05
C THR A 92 -29.78 6.55 -3.27
N LYS A 93 -28.92 6.15 -4.21
CA LYS A 93 -28.67 4.73 -4.52
C LYS A 93 -27.62 4.10 -3.60
N ASP A 94 -26.60 4.87 -3.24
CA ASP A 94 -25.57 4.47 -2.28
C ASP A 94 -25.26 5.70 -1.42
N PRO A 95 -25.77 5.78 -0.18
CA PRO A 95 -25.62 6.96 0.66
C PRO A 95 -24.22 7.09 1.29
N GLY A 96 -23.30 6.17 0.99
CA GLY A 96 -21.94 6.23 1.50
C GLY A 96 -21.20 7.50 1.10
N GLY A 97 -20.36 7.98 2.02
CA GLY A 97 -19.42 9.07 1.81
C GLY A 97 -18.21 8.68 0.97
N TYR A 98 -17.07 9.28 1.30
CA TYR A 98 -15.81 9.07 0.57
C TYR A 98 -15.32 7.63 0.68
N LYS A 99 -14.70 7.13 -0.39
CA LYS A 99 -14.13 5.77 -0.44
C LYS A 99 -12.62 5.84 -0.38
N VAL A 100 -12.01 5.08 0.51
CA VAL A 100 -10.55 5.08 0.68
C VAL A 100 -10.01 3.68 0.41
N GLY A 101 -8.90 3.60 -0.29
CA GLY A 101 -8.10 2.40 -0.45
C GLY A 101 -6.65 2.65 -0.01
N VAL A 102 -6.01 1.63 0.55
CA VAL A 102 -4.60 1.68 0.95
C VAL A 102 -3.85 0.54 0.28
N ALA A 103 -2.87 0.89 -0.54
CA ALA A 103 -1.95 -0.06 -1.18
C ALA A 103 -0.58 0.03 -0.52
N ILE A 104 -0.09 -1.10 -0.04
CA ILE A 104 1.21 -1.23 0.60
C ILE A 104 2.07 -2.14 -0.25
N VAL A 105 3.30 -1.71 -0.50
CA VAL A 105 4.32 -2.51 -1.19
C VAL A 105 5.62 -2.42 -0.41
N LYS A 106 6.43 -3.47 -0.51
CA LYS A 106 7.78 -3.44 0.04
C LYS A 106 8.65 -2.39 -0.66
N LYS A 107 8.62 -2.33 -1.99
CA LYS A 107 9.43 -1.42 -2.82
C LYS A 107 8.73 -1.20 -4.18
N LEU A 108 8.89 -0.03 -4.81
CA LEU A 108 8.21 0.32 -6.07
C LEU A 108 9.00 -0.11 -7.32
N SER A 109 10.33 -0.07 -7.28
CA SER A 109 11.22 -0.48 -8.37
C SER A 109 12.57 -0.98 -7.82
N ASP A 110 13.21 -1.92 -8.52
CA ASP A 110 14.57 -2.37 -8.22
C ASP A 110 15.63 -1.54 -8.96
N ASP A 111 15.53 -0.22 -8.84
CA ASP A 111 16.41 0.73 -9.54
C ASP A 111 17.77 0.95 -8.84
N ASP A 112 18.23 0.00 -8.01
CA ASP A 112 19.59 0.03 -7.46
C ASP A 112 20.65 -0.21 -8.56
N LEU A 113 20.25 -0.65 -9.76
CA LEU A 113 21.13 -0.88 -10.92
C LEU A 113 21.32 0.32 -11.86
N ALA A 114 20.56 1.41 -11.72
CA ALA A 114 20.67 2.59 -12.58
C ALA A 114 21.59 3.69 -12.01
N SER A 115 22.25 3.44 -10.88
CA SER A 115 23.13 4.42 -10.20
C SER A 115 24.63 4.14 -10.36
N SER A 116 25.00 3.14 -11.18
CA SER A 116 26.38 2.70 -11.39
C SER A 116 26.96 3.01 -12.78
N LEU A 117 26.27 3.80 -13.60
CA LEU A 117 26.78 4.29 -14.88
C LEU A 117 26.49 5.79 -14.99
N ASP A 118 27.27 6.61 -14.27
CA ASP A 118 27.65 7.96 -14.67
C ASP A 118 28.77 8.41 -13.70
N ASP A 119 29.98 8.50 -14.25
CA ASP A 119 31.23 8.76 -13.54
C ASP A 119 31.31 10.19 -12.94
N GLU A 120 31.93 10.25 -11.76
CA GLU A 120 32.74 11.33 -11.17
C GLU A 120 32.32 12.83 -11.36
N ASP A 121 31.75 13.43 -10.30
CA ASP A 121 32.29 14.70 -9.77
C ASP A 121 31.86 14.97 -8.30
N HIS A 122 32.86 15.27 -7.45
CA HIS A 122 32.78 15.20 -5.98
C HIS A 122 32.08 16.39 -5.28
N TYR A 123 31.15 17.10 -5.94
CA TYR A 123 30.34 18.18 -5.36
C TYR A 123 28.82 17.90 -5.37
N GLU A 124 28.38 16.73 -5.81
CA GLU A 124 26.97 16.47 -6.16
C GLU A 124 26.18 15.57 -5.18
N GLN A 125 26.59 15.40 -3.92
CA GLN A 125 25.86 14.49 -3.01
C GLN A 125 24.44 14.99 -2.62
N ASN A 126 24.24 16.30 -2.46
CA ASN A 126 22.92 16.84 -2.09
C ASN A 126 21.95 16.94 -3.28
N SER A 127 22.45 17.20 -4.50
CA SER A 127 21.67 17.16 -5.75
C SER A 127 21.19 15.73 -6.01
N ASN A 128 22.07 14.74 -5.84
CA ASN A 128 21.74 13.33 -6.09
C ASN A 128 20.68 12.79 -5.11
N ARG A 129 20.70 13.19 -3.84
CA ARG A 129 19.65 12.81 -2.88
C ARG A 129 18.28 13.40 -3.23
N ARG A 130 18.23 14.68 -3.62
CA ARG A 130 16.96 15.32 -4.02
C ARG A 130 16.39 14.67 -5.28
N LYS A 131 17.21 14.52 -6.32
CA LYS A 131 16.85 13.81 -7.55
C LYS A 131 16.34 12.39 -7.27
N LYS A 132 17.02 11.64 -6.39
CA LYS A 132 16.58 10.28 -5.99
C LYS A 132 15.23 10.29 -5.27
N ASN A 133 15.00 11.23 -4.36
CA ASN A 133 13.73 11.34 -3.65
C ASN A 133 12.58 11.77 -4.57
N GLU A 134 12.83 12.68 -5.50
CA GLU A 134 11.87 13.11 -6.53
C GLU A 134 11.47 11.93 -7.41
N LYS A 135 12.45 11.14 -7.88
CA LYS A 135 12.19 9.92 -8.66
C LYS A 135 11.30 8.92 -7.91
N LYS A 136 11.62 8.62 -6.64
CA LYS A 136 10.80 7.72 -5.82
C LYS A 136 9.37 8.23 -5.63
N LEU A 137 9.21 9.54 -5.46
CA LEU A 137 7.89 10.16 -5.34
C LEU A 137 7.11 10.09 -6.65
N GLU A 138 7.77 10.28 -7.79
CA GLU A 138 7.19 10.14 -9.12
C GLU A 138 6.72 8.70 -9.38
N GLU A 139 7.54 7.70 -9.03
CA GLU A 139 7.18 6.28 -9.12
C GLU A 139 5.98 5.94 -8.23
N ALA A 140 5.96 6.45 -6.99
CA ALA A 140 4.84 6.27 -6.10
C ALA A 140 3.56 6.89 -6.67
N GLY A 141 3.66 8.05 -7.32
CA GLY A 141 2.54 8.70 -8.02
C GLY A 141 2.02 7.86 -9.19
N LYS A 142 2.91 7.36 -10.06
CA LYS A 142 2.54 6.47 -11.18
C LYS A 142 1.84 5.21 -10.67
N PHE A 143 2.39 4.59 -9.63
CA PHE A 143 1.80 3.41 -9.02
C PHE A 143 0.44 3.71 -8.38
N ALA A 144 0.29 4.83 -7.68
CA ALA A 144 -0.99 5.24 -7.09
C ALA A 144 -2.07 5.45 -8.15
N HIS A 145 -1.75 6.09 -9.28
CA HIS A 145 -2.68 6.24 -10.40
C HIS A 145 -3.05 4.88 -11.02
N MET A 146 -2.08 3.97 -11.18
CA MET A 146 -2.35 2.61 -11.64
C MET A 146 -3.31 1.87 -10.70
N VAL A 147 -3.06 1.89 -9.40
CA VAL A 147 -3.92 1.26 -8.38
C VAL A 147 -5.32 1.88 -8.39
N ARG A 148 -5.43 3.21 -8.48
CA ARG A 148 -6.72 3.89 -8.59
C ARG A 148 -7.51 3.43 -9.82
N ASN A 149 -6.85 3.36 -10.97
CA ASN A 149 -7.45 2.91 -12.23
C ASN A 149 -7.83 1.42 -12.20
N LEU A 150 -7.10 0.63 -11.42
CA LEU A 150 -7.38 -0.78 -11.21
C LEU A 150 -8.60 -0.97 -10.30
N TRP A 151 -8.61 -0.34 -9.13
CA TRP A 151 -9.63 -0.57 -8.10
C TRP A 151 -10.94 0.17 -8.34
N LYS A 152 -10.91 1.31 -9.05
CA LYS A 152 -12.11 2.10 -9.44
C LYS A 152 -13.14 2.24 -8.32
N LEU A 153 -12.67 2.60 -7.11
CA LEU A 153 -13.53 2.60 -5.94
C LEU A 153 -14.69 3.61 -6.08
N GLY A 154 -14.41 4.79 -6.63
CA GLY A 154 -15.32 5.92 -6.70
C GLY A 154 -16.51 5.71 -7.63
N ARG A 155 -17.60 6.39 -7.33
CA ARG A 155 -18.81 6.47 -8.17
C ARG A 155 -18.93 7.81 -8.88
N CYS A 156 -18.36 8.85 -8.30
CA CYS A 156 -18.33 10.23 -8.78
C CYS A 156 -16.95 10.87 -8.54
N ASP A 157 -15.88 10.06 -8.59
CA ASP A 157 -14.51 10.46 -8.25
C ASP A 157 -14.34 10.94 -6.80
N GLU A 158 -15.12 10.36 -5.87
CA GLU A 158 -15.01 10.57 -4.41
C GLU A 158 -13.99 9.64 -3.73
N ASP A 159 -13.17 8.95 -4.52
CA ASP A 159 -12.19 7.98 -4.04
C ASP A 159 -10.83 8.61 -3.72
N ILE A 160 -10.14 7.99 -2.76
CA ILE A 160 -8.83 8.37 -2.26
C ILE A 160 -7.99 7.10 -2.20
N ILE A 161 -6.85 7.06 -2.88
CA ILE A 161 -5.90 5.96 -2.80
C ILE A 161 -4.63 6.45 -2.11
N ILE A 162 -4.25 5.77 -1.03
CA ILE A 162 -3.00 5.99 -0.32
C ILE A 162 -2.06 4.85 -0.67
N VAL A 163 -0.87 5.18 -1.16
CA VAL A 163 0.22 4.23 -1.43
C VAL A 163 1.31 4.43 -0.41
N TYR A 164 1.80 3.35 0.18
CA TYR A 164 3.01 3.34 1.00
C TYR A 164 4.03 2.32 0.48
N SER A 165 5.23 2.80 0.16
CA SER A 165 6.39 1.96 -0.15
C SER A 165 7.33 1.90 1.04
N HIS A 166 7.47 0.71 1.62
CA HIS A 166 8.17 0.51 2.88
C HIS A 166 9.67 0.80 2.79
N ASP A 167 10.36 0.23 1.82
CA ASP A 167 11.81 0.34 1.66
C ASP A 167 12.18 1.70 1.04
N ASP A 168 11.30 2.26 0.21
CA ASP A 168 11.53 3.59 -0.36
C ASP A 168 11.29 4.72 0.63
N LYS A 169 10.56 4.44 1.73
CA LYS A 169 10.10 5.42 2.74
C LYS A 169 9.29 6.56 2.12
N VAL A 170 8.48 6.22 1.12
CA VAL A 170 7.61 7.17 0.41
C VAL A 170 6.15 6.82 0.64
N ILE A 171 5.36 7.87 0.87
CA ILE A 171 3.90 7.81 0.86
C ILE A 171 3.38 8.78 -0.20
N TYR A 172 2.37 8.35 -0.93
CA TYR A 172 1.69 9.16 -1.94
C TYR A 172 0.19 8.99 -1.82
N THR A 173 -0.56 10.07 -1.99
CA THR A 173 -2.02 10.01 -2.03
C THR A 173 -2.50 10.57 -3.36
N VAL A 174 -3.31 9.81 -4.08
CA VAL A 174 -4.06 10.28 -5.24
C VAL A 174 -5.54 10.36 -4.87
N THR A 175 -6.21 11.41 -5.35
CA THR A 175 -7.64 11.65 -5.13
C THR A 175 -8.37 11.77 -6.45
N GLY A 176 -9.63 11.35 -6.47
CA GLY A 176 -10.55 11.73 -7.53
C GLY A 176 -10.96 13.20 -7.42
N ASP A 177 -11.53 13.74 -8.49
CA ASP A 177 -11.94 15.14 -8.62
C ASP A 177 -12.92 15.61 -7.55
N MET A 178 -13.74 14.72 -7.00
CA MET A 178 -14.64 15.08 -5.90
C MET A 178 -13.91 15.11 -4.56
N ALA A 179 -13.08 14.11 -4.29
CA ALA A 179 -12.25 14.06 -3.09
C ALA A 179 -11.25 15.23 -3.03
N SER A 180 -10.67 15.64 -4.16
CA SER A 180 -9.65 16.69 -4.24
C SER A 180 -10.17 18.09 -3.88
N LYS A 181 -11.50 18.31 -3.92
CA LYS A 181 -12.13 19.56 -3.47
C LYS A 181 -12.01 19.78 -1.97
N VAL A 182 -11.86 18.70 -1.20
CA VAL A 182 -11.68 18.74 0.26
C VAL A 182 -10.24 18.42 0.61
N LEU A 183 -9.76 17.26 0.16
CA LEU A 183 -8.37 16.82 0.33
C LEU A 183 -7.52 17.33 -0.82
N THR A 184 -7.24 18.63 -0.79
CA THR A 184 -6.34 19.26 -1.77
C THR A 184 -4.91 18.73 -1.64
N ASN A 185 -4.13 18.78 -2.73
CA ASN A 185 -2.71 18.40 -2.71
C ASN A 185 -1.90 19.15 -1.63
N LYS A 186 -2.27 20.40 -1.34
CA LYS A 186 -1.67 21.18 -0.25
C LYS A 186 -1.92 20.54 1.11
N LEU A 187 -3.17 20.22 1.44
CA LEU A 187 -3.53 19.59 2.72
C LEU A 187 -2.91 18.19 2.85
N ILE A 188 -2.92 17.41 1.77
CA ILE A 188 -2.27 16.11 1.71
C ILE A 188 -0.78 16.26 2.06
N THR A 189 -0.08 17.19 1.41
CA THR A 189 1.36 17.45 1.63
C THR A 189 1.64 17.93 3.07
N GLU A 190 0.78 18.78 3.62
CA GLU A 190 0.91 19.25 5.00
C GLU A 190 0.73 18.11 6.02
N ILE A 191 -0.23 17.21 5.80
CA ILE A 191 -0.48 16.05 6.67
C ILE A 191 0.69 15.06 6.56
N THR A 192 1.07 14.66 5.34
CA THR A 192 2.15 13.69 5.14
C THR A 192 3.49 14.24 5.67
N GLY A 193 3.78 15.53 5.45
CA GLY A 193 4.97 16.19 5.97
C GLY A 193 5.07 16.18 7.50
N LYS A 194 3.93 16.20 8.22
CA LYS A 194 3.87 16.07 9.68
C LYS A 194 3.99 14.62 10.15
N VAL A 195 3.36 13.68 9.44
CA VAL A 195 3.27 12.28 9.87
C VAL A 195 4.55 11.49 9.54
N VAL A 196 5.13 11.67 8.36
CA VAL A 196 6.29 10.88 7.88
C VAL A 196 7.45 10.86 8.89
N PRO A 197 7.90 11.99 9.47
CA PRO A 197 9.06 12.00 10.36
C PRO A 197 8.85 11.28 11.71
N TYR A 198 7.61 11.06 12.16
CA TYR A 198 7.32 10.58 13.51
C TYR A 198 6.41 9.34 13.55
N GLY A 199 5.39 9.30 12.71
CA GLY A 199 4.42 8.21 12.63
C GLY A 199 5.04 6.94 12.08
N PHE A 200 5.73 7.03 10.94
CA PHE A 200 6.33 5.87 10.27
C PHE A 200 7.58 5.33 10.98
N ASN A 201 8.23 6.12 11.84
CA ASN A 201 9.29 5.63 12.75
C ASN A 201 8.77 4.62 13.78
N LYS A 202 7.46 4.67 14.10
CA LYS A 202 6.81 3.71 15.00
C LYS A 202 6.27 2.48 14.26
N GLY A 203 6.33 2.47 12.92
CA GLY A 203 5.79 1.42 12.06
C GLY A 203 4.78 1.94 11.03
N ALA A 204 4.57 1.15 9.97
CA ALA A 204 3.67 1.49 8.87
C ALA A 204 2.23 1.71 9.34
N PHE A 205 1.74 0.85 10.25
CA PHE A 205 0.42 0.99 10.84
C PHE A 205 0.23 2.36 11.51
N HIS A 206 1.16 2.79 12.36
CA HIS A 206 1.04 4.07 13.07
C HIS A 206 0.99 5.27 12.13
N GLY A 207 1.83 5.26 11.08
CA GLY A 207 1.82 6.31 10.06
C GLY A 207 0.51 6.36 9.29
N LEU A 208 0.06 5.24 8.75
CA LEU A 208 -1.20 5.14 7.98
C LEU A 208 -2.42 5.47 8.84
N ASN A 209 -2.45 4.97 10.08
CA ASN A 209 -3.51 5.25 11.04
C ASN A 209 -3.64 6.76 11.31
N SER A 210 -2.51 7.45 11.50
CA SER A 210 -2.51 8.91 11.71
C SER A 210 -3.08 9.65 10.50
N ILE A 211 -2.65 9.30 9.29
CA ILE A 211 -3.14 9.93 8.05
C ILE A 211 -4.64 9.71 7.87
N LEU A 212 -5.13 8.48 8.07
CA LEU A 212 -6.55 8.17 7.93
C LEU A 212 -7.40 8.91 8.95
N HIS A 213 -6.91 9.12 10.17
CA HIS A 213 -7.60 9.94 11.17
C HIS A 213 -7.69 11.41 10.76
N ASP A 214 -6.60 12.00 10.27
CA ASP A 214 -6.60 13.38 9.79
C ASP A 214 -7.53 13.56 8.58
N TYR A 215 -7.51 12.60 7.63
CA TYR A 215 -8.41 12.62 6.48
C TYR A 215 -9.87 12.51 6.92
N ARG A 216 -10.20 11.60 7.85
CA ARG A 216 -11.56 11.47 8.39
C ARG A 216 -12.06 12.79 8.96
N GLN A 217 -11.24 13.48 9.77
CA GLN A 217 -11.62 14.76 10.36
C GLN A 217 -11.91 15.81 9.29
N LEU A 218 -11.03 15.93 8.28
CA LEU A 218 -11.22 16.90 7.20
C LEU A 218 -12.48 16.63 6.36
N LEU A 219 -12.73 15.36 6.03
CA LEU A 219 -13.87 14.95 5.21
C LEU A 219 -15.22 15.09 5.94
N GLN A 220 -15.22 15.14 7.28
CA GLN A 220 -16.42 15.35 8.10
C GLN A 220 -16.88 16.81 8.18
N ILE A 221 -16.02 17.79 7.87
CA ILE A 221 -16.31 19.22 8.06
C ILE A 221 -17.29 19.77 7.01
N GLN A 222 -17.74 18.97 6.03
CA GLN A 222 -18.67 19.43 4.99
C GLN A 222 -20.12 19.55 5.50
N LEU A 223 -20.49 20.79 5.83
CA LEU A 223 -21.86 21.29 6.04
C LEU A 223 -22.70 21.16 4.74
#